data_AF-A0A349W834-F1
#
_entry.id   AF-A0A349W834-F1
#
_cell.length_a   1.000
_cell.length_b   1.000
_cell.length_c   1.000
_cell.angle_alpha   90.00
_cell.angle_beta   90.00
_cell.angle_gamma   90.00
#
_symmetry.space_group_name_H-M   'P 1'
#
loop_
_entity.id
_entity.type
_entity.pdbx_description
1 polymer ?
#
loop_
_entity_poly.entity_id
_entity_poly.type
_entity_poly.pdbx_seq_one_letter_code
_entity_poly.pdbx_strand_id
1 'polypeptide(L)'
;MKNHDGELIGVLQLLNALDLDTGEVVPFSEADQSLTESLASQAAIALSNRLLITQLERLFESFVKLINVAIDEKSPYTGGHCERVPELTMMLAEAADATTTGPLADFRMTERDRYELQMAGLLHDCGKITTPVHVVDKATKLQTLYDRIGLIDTRFEVFKRDAELAALRAQLALRPVVDAEAEGMALSGLQREMQSIESDRAFLRRCNQGTEAMQEADQLRVRVIGTQRHWRNVDGVHTAFLTAEEMENLTIRSGTLTQAERDTINYHIVATIKMLETLPWPRHLRNVPEYAGGHHERMDGKGYPRGLTRAQMSVQARMMGIADIFEALTAADRPYKSGMKLSQALAIMQKMKDGGHIDPDLFDVFVRERVYQRYAERFLDPAQIDAVKGFGV
;
A
#
# COMPACT_ATOMS: atom_id res chain seq x y z
N MET A 1 37.43 7.18 -33.33
CA MET A 1 36.25 6.29 -33.23
C MET A 1 35.01 7.17 -33.37
N LYS A 2 34.18 6.95 -34.38
CA LYS A 2 32.97 7.75 -34.61
C LYS A 2 31.69 6.91 -34.49
N ASN A 3 30.61 7.48 -33.98
CA ASN A 3 29.30 6.81 -33.98
C ASN A 3 28.61 6.92 -35.36
N HIS A 4 27.38 6.40 -35.47
CA HIS A 4 26.60 6.41 -36.72
C HIS A 4 26.19 7.83 -37.17
N ASP A 5 26.14 8.79 -36.26
CA ASP A 5 25.89 10.22 -36.54
C ASP A 5 27.18 11.00 -36.89
N GLY A 6 28.34 10.32 -36.91
CA GLY A 6 29.63 10.91 -37.23
C GLY A 6 30.32 11.64 -36.07
N GLU A 7 29.75 11.60 -34.87
CA GLU A 7 30.33 12.19 -33.66
C GLU A 7 31.52 11.37 -33.15
N LEU A 8 32.58 12.06 -32.70
CA LEU A 8 33.76 11.44 -32.12
C LEU A 8 33.45 10.93 -30.70
N ILE A 9 33.37 9.61 -30.53
CA ILE A 9 33.05 8.98 -29.24
C ILE A 9 34.28 8.43 -28.51
N GLY A 10 35.46 8.48 -29.15
CA GLY A 10 36.70 8.02 -28.55
C GLY A 10 37.90 8.05 -29.50
N VAL A 11 39.08 7.86 -28.92
CA VAL A 11 40.37 7.81 -29.63
C VAL A 11 41.03 6.47 -29.29
N LEU A 12 41.47 5.75 -30.32
CA LEU A 12 42.31 4.56 -30.17
C LEU A 12 43.73 4.96 -30.53
N GLN A 13 44.67 4.77 -29.61
CA GLN A 13 46.08 5.11 -29.79
C GLN A 13 46.92 3.85 -29.70
N LEU A 14 47.79 3.66 -30.69
CA LEU A 14 48.83 2.63 -30.69
C LEU A 14 50.19 3.30 -30.51
N LEU A 15 51.09 2.63 -29.78
CA LEU A 15 52.42 3.11 -29.45
C LEU A 15 53.43 2.00 -29.71
N ASN A 16 54.61 2.37 -30.20
CA ASN A 16 55.77 1.50 -30.41
C ASN A 16 55.45 0.24 -31.23
N ALA A 17 55.20 0.38 -32.54
CA ALA A 17 55.13 -0.79 -33.42
C ALA A 17 56.47 -1.52 -33.38
N LEU A 18 56.46 -2.85 -33.24
CA LEU A 18 57.68 -3.66 -33.14
C LEU A 18 57.84 -4.50 -34.39
N ASP A 19 59.05 -4.52 -34.94
CA ASP A 19 59.43 -5.47 -35.98
C ASP A 19 59.52 -6.89 -35.38
N LEU A 20 58.91 -7.87 -36.05
CA LEU A 20 58.75 -9.23 -35.50
C LEU A 20 60.05 -10.02 -35.43
N ASP A 21 61.04 -9.68 -36.27
CA ASP A 21 62.31 -10.41 -36.36
C ASP A 21 63.39 -9.77 -35.49
N THR A 22 63.40 -8.44 -35.40
CA THR A 22 64.44 -7.66 -34.72
C THR A 22 64.01 -7.11 -33.36
N GLY A 23 62.70 -6.96 -33.12
CA GLY A 23 62.16 -6.37 -31.89
C GLY A 23 62.37 -4.85 -31.77
N GLU A 24 62.90 -4.20 -32.81
CA GLU A 24 63.10 -2.75 -32.82
C GLU A 24 61.80 -1.99 -33.09
N VAL A 25 61.73 -0.74 -32.62
CA VAL A 25 60.57 0.13 -32.87
C VAL A 25 60.61 0.64 -34.30
N VAL A 26 59.54 0.35 -35.05
CA VAL A 26 59.37 0.76 -36.44
C VAL A 26 58.14 1.65 -36.62
N PRO A 27 58.05 2.42 -37.73
CA PRO A 27 56.83 3.15 -38.09
C PRO A 27 55.68 2.19 -38.41
N PHE A 28 54.44 2.57 -38.08
CA PHE A 28 53.25 1.83 -38.52
C PHE A 28 53.10 1.92 -40.05
N SER A 29 52.76 0.81 -40.68
CA SER A 29 52.46 0.74 -42.12
C SER A 29 51.05 1.24 -42.44
N GLU A 30 50.76 1.52 -43.72
CA GLU A 30 49.39 1.85 -44.16
C GLU A 30 48.40 0.70 -43.90
N ALA A 31 48.88 -0.56 -43.95
CA ALA A 31 48.08 -1.72 -43.62
C ALA A 31 47.69 -1.74 -42.13
N ASP A 32 48.64 -1.40 -41.25
CA ASP A 32 48.38 -1.28 -39.80
C ASP A 32 47.37 -0.16 -39.51
N GLN A 33 47.49 0.97 -40.21
CA GLN A 33 46.54 2.07 -40.10
C GLN A 33 45.13 1.63 -40.52
N SER A 34 44.97 1.01 -41.70
CA SER A 34 43.67 0.57 -42.22
C SER A 34 43.00 -0.48 -41.31
N LEU A 35 43.79 -1.42 -40.79
CA LEU A 35 43.32 -2.42 -39.83
C LEU A 35 42.88 -1.75 -38.51
N THR A 36 43.67 -0.81 -38.01
CA THR A 36 43.37 -0.07 -36.78
C THR A 36 42.12 0.78 -36.93
N GLU A 37 41.92 1.44 -38.05
CA GLU A 37 40.70 2.21 -38.35
C GLU A 37 39.46 1.31 -38.40
N SER A 38 39.58 0.11 -38.97
CA SER A 38 38.52 -0.89 -39.01
C SER A 38 38.16 -1.39 -37.60
N LEU A 39 39.15 -1.72 -36.78
CA LEU A 39 38.97 -2.11 -35.37
C LEU A 39 38.36 -0.97 -34.54
N ALA A 40 38.86 0.25 -34.72
CA ALA A 40 38.34 1.44 -34.06
C ALA A 40 36.88 1.68 -34.41
N SER A 41 36.46 1.39 -35.66
CA SER A 41 35.07 1.52 -36.10
C SER A 41 34.17 0.45 -35.46
N GLN A 42 34.62 -0.80 -35.38
CA GLN A 42 33.87 -1.87 -34.69
C GLN A 42 33.74 -1.60 -33.17
N ALA A 43 34.83 -1.17 -32.53
CA ALA A 43 34.83 -0.78 -31.13
C ALA A 43 33.90 0.44 -30.90
N ALA A 44 33.82 1.37 -31.85
CA ALA A 44 32.92 2.51 -31.78
C ALA A 44 31.45 2.07 -31.75
N ILE A 45 31.06 1.16 -32.63
CA ILE A 45 29.69 0.62 -32.69
C ILE A 45 29.35 -0.11 -31.39
N ALA A 46 30.25 -0.97 -30.90
CA ALA A 46 30.05 -1.70 -29.66
C ALA A 46 29.90 -0.76 -28.44
N LEU A 47 30.75 0.26 -28.34
CA LEU A 47 30.69 1.26 -27.27
C LEU A 47 29.40 2.09 -27.35
N SER A 48 29.01 2.52 -28.55
CA SER A 48 27.78 3.28 -28.79
C SER A 48 26.55 2.48 -28.40
N ASN A 49 26.50 1.19 -28.75
CA ASN A 49 25.39 0.31 -28.37
C ASN A 49 25.32 0.11 -26.85
N ARG A 50 26.47 -0.09 -26.19
CA ARG A 50 26.51 -0.20 -24.72
C ARG A 50 26.03 1.08 -24.04
N LEU A 51 26.48 2.24 -24.53
CA LEU A 51 26.05 3.55 -24.00
C LEU A 51 24.54 3.75 -24.20
N LEU A 52 24.01 3.39 -25.38
CA LEU A 52 22.59 3.49 -25.68
C LEU A 52 21.76 2.60 -24.74
N ILE A 53 22.19 1.36 -24.50
CA ILE A 53 21.53 0.44 -23.55
C ILE A 53 21.53 1.05 -22.15
N THR A 54 22.67 1.55 -21.67
CA THR A 54 22.75 2.17 -20.34
C THR A 54 21.90 3.44 -20.24
N GLN A 55 21.79 4.23 -21.30
CA GLN A 55 20.89 5.39 -21.34
C GLN A 55 19.42 4.97 -21.29
N LEU A 56 19.05 3.89 -21.99
CA LEU A 56 17.70 3.33 -21.96
C LEU A 56 17.34 2.80 -20.57
N GLU A 57 18.25 2.08 -19.91
CA GLU A 57 18.09 1.59 -18.53
C GLU A 57 17.85 2.74 -17.55
N ARG A 58 18.70 3.79 -17.62
CA ARG A 58 18.55 4.99 -16.78
C ARG A 58 17.24 5.73 -17.03
N LEU A 59 16.83 5.84 -18.29
CA LEU A 59 15.56 6.47 -18.66
C LEU A 59 14.38 5.66 -18.10
N PHE A 60 14.43 4.33 -18.24
CA PHE A 60 13.42 3.42 -17.70
C PHE A 60 13.29 3.55 -16.18
N GLU A 61 14.40 3.49 -15.44
CA GLU A 61 14.40 3.71 -13.99
C GLU A 61 13.84 5.09 -13.60
N SER A 62 14.18 6.14 -14.36
CA SER A 62 13.67 7.48 -14.12
C SER A 62 12.15 7.57 -14.33
N PHE A 63 11.61 6.87 -15.32
CA PHE A 63 10.16 6.77 -15.51
C PHE A 63 9.48 6.01 -14.37
N VAL A 64 10.08 4.92 -13.89
CA VAL A 64 9.55 4.17 -12.75
C VAL A 64 9.51 5.06 -11.50
N LYS A 65 10.59 5.78 -11.21
CA LYS A 65 10.63 6.75 -10.09
C LYS A 65 9.58 7.85 -10.24
N LEU A 66 9.37 8.37 -11.45
CA LEU A 66 8.34 9.38 -11.72
C LEU A 66 6.93 8.84 -11.41
N ILE A 67 6.61 7.61 -11.80
CA ILE A 67 5.33 6.98 -11.49
C ILE A 67 5.16 6.82 -9.97
N ASN A 68 6.21 6.39 -9.27
CA ASN A 68 6.16 6.23 -7.81
C ASN A 68 5.91 7.56 -7.11
N VAL A 69 6.56 8.65 -7.53
CA VAL A 69 6.29 9.99 -7.01
C VAL A 69 4.82 10.39 -7.23
N ALA A 70 4.26 10.12 -8.41
CA ALA A 70 2.86 10.44 -8.70
C ALA A 70 1.86 9.61 -7.86
N ILE A 71 2.19 8.35 -7.57
CA ILE A 71 1.39 7.49 -6.67
C ILE A 71 1.49 8.01 -5.24
N ASP A 72 2.70 8.35 -4.79
CA ASP A 72 2.96 8.84 -3.44
C ASP A 72 2.30 10.20 -3.18
N GLU A 73 2.21 11.09 -4.19
CA GLU A 73 1.50 12.38 -4.08
C GLU A 73 -0.02 12.24 -3.94
N LYS A 74 -0.59 11.11 -4.40
CA LYS A 74 -2.04 10.89 -4.44
C LYS A 74 -2.64 10.67 -3.05
N SER A 75 -1.86 10.18 -2.10
CA SER A 75 -2.23 10.08 -0.69
C SER A 75 -1.07 10.57 0.18
N PRO A 76 -1.28 11.49 1.12
CA PRO A 76 -0.22 11.96 2.01
C PRO A 76 0.40 10.86 2.89
N TYR A 77 -0.12 9.63 2.83
CA TYR A 77 0.25 8.49 3.66
C TYR A 77 1.11 7.45 2.94
N THR A 78 1.55 7.71 1.71
CA THR A 78 2.44 6.80 0.95
C THR A 78 3.89 7.27 0.89
N GLY A 79 4.21 8.44 1.48
CA GLY A 79 5.51 9.10 1.34
C GLY A 79 6.71 8.20 1.67
N GLY A 80 7.38 7.72 0.62
CA GLY A 80 8.59 6.91 0.69
C GLY A 80 8.36 5.41 0.90
N HIS A 81 7.11 4.93 0.94
CA HIS A 81 6.81 3.49 0.98
C HIS A 81 7.36 2.79 -0.27
N CYS A 82 7.11 3.39 -1.45
CA CYS A 82 7.61 2.90 -2.73
C CYS A 82 9.15 2.91 -2.86
N GLU A 83 9.85 3.61 -1.96
CA GLU A 83 11.31 3.59 -1.85
C GLU A 83 11.80 2.58 -0.79
N ARG A 84 11.13 2.51 0.36
CA ARG A 84 11.55 1.69 1.51
C ARG A 84 11.30 0.19 1.31
N VAL A 85 10.19 -0.20 0.67
CA VAL A 85 9.90 -1.61 0.38
C VAL A 85 10.97 -2.25 -0.52
N PRO A 86 11.38 -1.65 -1.66
CA PRO A 86 12.49 -2.20 -2.45
C PRO A 86 13.79 -2.31 -1.66
N GLU A 87 14.15 -1.30 -0.87
CA GLU A 87 15.36 -1.34 -0.02
C GLU A 87 15.31 -2.51 0.98
N LEU A 88 14.19 -2.67 1.70
CA LEU A 88 14.01 -3.76 2.65
C LEU A 88 14.01 -5.14 1.97
N THR A 89 13.39 -5.24 0.80
CA THR A 89 13.40 -6.43 -0.04
C THR A 89 14.82 -6.83 -0.39
N MET A 90 15.65 -5.87 -0.81
CA MET A 90 17.07 -6.12 -1.14
C MET A 90 17.88 -6.51 0.10
N MET A 91 17.66 -5.89 1.25
CA MET A 91 18.34 -6.30 2.50
C MET A 91 18.01 -7.75 2.90
N LEU A 92 16.76 -8.18 2.69
CA LEU A 92 16.36 -9.58 2.92
C LEU A 92 16.93 -10.52 1.85
N ALA A 93 16.97 -10.09 0.59
CA ALA A 93 17.56 -10.85 -0.50
C ALA A 93 19.06 -11.12 -0.28
N GLU A 94 19.82 -10.11 0.16
CA GLU A 94 21.22 -10.25 0.53
C GLU A 94 21.43 -11.19 1.72
N ALA A 95 20.57 -11.10 2.75
CA ALA A 95 20.63 -11.99 3.90
C ALA A 95 20.33 -13.45 3.53
N ALA A 96 19.38 -13.68 2.62
CA ALA A 96 19.07 -15.00 2.10
C ALA A 96 20.19 -15.56 1.21
N ASP A 97 20.75 -14.75 0.32
CA ASP A 97 21.90 -15.11 -0.54
C ASP A 97 23.16 -15.46 0.28
N ALA A 98 23.37 -14.77 1.40
CA ALA A 98 24.46 -15.05 2.34
C ALA A 98 24.22 -16.29 3.23
N THR A 99 23.00 -16.83 3.26
CA THR A 99 22.67 -17.98 4.11
C THR A 99 23.30 -19.26 3.53
N THR A 100 24.02 -19.99 4.37
CA THR A 100 24.72 -21.25 4.03
C THR A 100 24.11 -22.49 4.68
N THR A 101 23.06 -22.33 5.47
CA THR A 101 22.41 -23.42 6.22
C THR A 101 20.89 -23.37 6.11
N GLY A 102 20.23 -24.52 6.29
CA GLY A 102 18.77 -24.62 6.22
C GLY A 102 18.20 -24.57 4.79
N PRO A 103 16.88 -24.37 4.64
CA PRO A 103 16.18 -24.50 3.36
C PRO A 103 16.59 -23.48 2.27
N LEU A 104 17.26 -22.39 2.65
CA LEU A 104 17.72 -21.34 1.75
C LEU A 104 19.23 -21.42 1.43
N ALA A 105 19.93 -22.48 1.88
CA ALA A 105 21.39 -22.60 1.71
C ALA A 105 21.86 -22.56 0.24
N ASP A 106 21.02 -23.04 -0.68
CA ASP A 106 21.31 -23.10 -2.12
C ASP A 106 20.81 -21.87 -2.90
N PHE A 107 20.08 -20.96 -2.24
CA PHE A 107 19.55 -19.77 -2.89
C PHE A 107 20.68 -18.79 -3.18
N ARG A 108 20.88 -18.45 -4.46
CA ARG A 108 21.88 -17.48 -4.89
C ARG A 108 21.30 -16.49 -5.88
N MET A 109 21.81 -15.27 -5.86
CA MET A 109 21.43 -14.21 -6.78
C MET A 109 22.64 -13.65 -7.53
N THR A 110 22.47 -13.48 -8.83
CA THR A 110 23.38 -12.69 -9.67
C THR A 110 23.00 -11.21 -9.59
N GLU A 111 23.90 -10.32 -10.05
CA GLU A 111 23.58 -8.89 -10.18
C GLU A 111 22.34 -8.62 -11.03
N ARG A 112 22.09 -9.47 -12.03
CA ARG A 112 20.87 -9.35 -12.86
C ARG A 112 19.62 -9.73 -12.10
N ASP A 113 19.67 -10.77 -11.26
CA ASP A 113 18.54 -11.17 -10.42
C ASP A 113 18.24 -10.10 -9.36
N ARG A 114 19.29 -9.48 -8.79
CA ARG A 114 19.16 -8.37 -7.85
C ARG A 114 18.48 -7.17 -8.51
N TYR A 115 18.92 -6.81 -9.71
CA TYR A 115 18.31 -5.73 -10.49
C TYR A 115 16.84 -6.02 -10.85
N GLU A 116 16.53 -7.25 -11.27
CA GLU A 116 15.15 -7.66 -11.58
C GLU A 116 14.23 -7.55 -10.34
N LEU A 117 14.70 -8.00 -9.18
CA LEU A 117 13.98 -7.88 -7.91
C LEU A 117 13.81 -6.42 -7.47
N GLN A 118 14.86 -5.60 -7.62
CA GLN A 118 14.78 -4.17 -7.31
C GLN A 118 13.73 -3.46 -8.18
N MET A 119 13.71 -3.73 -9.49
CA MET A 119 12.70 -3.17 -10.39
C MET A 119 11.28 -3.62 -10.03
N ALA A 120 11.11 -4.88 -9.62
CA ALA A 120 9.83 -5.37 -9.12
C ALA A 120 9.40 -4.67 -7.83
N GLY A 121 10.32 -4.48 -6.88
CA GLY A 121 10.10 -3.71 -5.66
C GLY A 121 9.67 -2.28 -5.96
N LEU A 122 10.28 -1.62 -6.94
CA LEU A 122 9.87 -0.27 -7.34
C LEU A 122 8.47 -0.23 -7.99
N LEU A 123 8.01 -1.31 -8.62
CA LEU A 123 6.78 -1.35 -9.41
C LEU A 123 5.62 -2.09 -8.74
N HIS A 124 5.84 -2.68 -7.56
CA HIS A 124 4.87 -3.55 -6.87
C HIS A 124 3.49 -2.91 -6.72
N ASP A 125 3.47 -1.60 -6.47
CA ASP A 125 2.28 -0.84 -6.21
C ASP A 125 1.84 0.09 -7.33
N CYS A 126 2.37 -0.08 -8.55
CA CYS A 126 2.05 0.80 -9.67
C CYS A 126 0.54 0.84 -9.98
N GLY A 127 -0.21 -0.22 -9.65
CA GLY A 127 -1.67 -0.28 -9.78
C GLY A 127 -2.46 0.62 -8.82
N LYS A 128 -1.86 1.13 -7.73
CA LYS A 128 -2.51 2.11 -6.82
C LYS A 128 -2.91 3.41 -7.52
N ILE A 129 -2.33 3.69 -8.71
CA ILE A 129 -2.78 4.77 -9.59
C ILE A 129 -4.27 4.68 -9.92
N THR A 130 -4.85 3.47 -9.95
CA THR A 130 -6.26 3.23 -10.25
C THR A 130 -7.18 3.30 -9.04
N THR A 131 -6.64 3.23 -7.81
CA THR A 131 -7.44 3.14 -6.58
C THR A 131 -8.01 4.51 -6.18
N PRO A 132 -9.33 4.67 -5.92
CA PRO A 132 -9.89 5.95 -5.52
C PRO A 132 -9.39 6.43 -4.15
N VAL A 133 -8.95 7.70 -4.05
CA VAL A 133 -8.37 8.29 -2.83
C VAL A 133 -9.32 8.22 -1.64
N HIS A 134 -10.60 8.50 -1.87
CA HIS A 134 -11.62 8.48 -0.82
C HIS A 134 -11.88 7.10 -0.20
N VAL A 135 -11.44 6.02 -0.87
CA VAL A 135 -11.51 4.65 -0.33
C VAL A 135 -10.23 4.32 0.45
N VAL A 136 -9.06 4.71 -0.06
CA VAL A 136 -7.76 4.50 0.60
C VAL A 136 -7.65 5.29 1.90
N ASP A 137 -8.09 6.55 1.89
CA ASP A 137 -7.96 7.49 3.00
C ASP A 137 -9.22 7.51 3.90
N LYS A 138 -10.07 6.49 3.80
CA LYS A 138 -11.34 6.40 4.53
C LYS A 138 -11.12 6.25 6.05
N ALA A 139 -11.17 7.37 6.76
CA ALA A 139 -10.89 7.46 8.19
C ALA A 139 -12.10 7.12 9.09
N THR A 140 -13.33 7.28 8.60
CA THR A 140 -14.56 6.91 9.32
C THR A 140 -15.46 6.03 8.47
N LYS A 141 -16.39 5.28 9.10
CA LYS A 141 -17.25 4.31 8.41
C LYS A 141 -18.13 4.96 7.34
N LEU A 142 -18.59 6.20 7.55
CA LEU A 142 -19.46 6.93 6.63
C LEU A 142 -18.72 7.87 5.67
N GLN A 143 -17.40 7.93 5.75
CA GLN A 143 -16.60 8.77 4.87
C GLN A 143 -16.64 8.26 3.44
N THR A 144 -16.96 9.19 2.53
CA THR A 144 -16.78 9.04 1.09
C THR A 144 -15.85 10.17 0.64
N LEU A 145 -16.26 11.02 -0.31
CA LEU A 145 -15.57 12.28 -0.59
C LEU A 145 -15.52 13.22 0.62
N TYR A 146 -16.50 13.10 1.53
CA TYR A 146 -16.54 13.76 2.82
C TYR A 146 -17.20 12.83 3.85
N ASP A 147 -17.02 13.12 5.15
CA ASP A 147 -17.70 12.37 6.21
C ASP A 147 -19.19 12.71 6.28
N ARG A 148 -20.04 11.73 5.98
CA ARG A 148 -21.51 11.90 5.99
C ARG A 148 -22.13 11.89 7.38
N ILE A 149 -21.36 11.79 8.47
CA ILE A 149 -21.90 11.91 9.82
C ILE A 149 -22.62 13.26 10.05
N GLY A 150 -22.13 14.33 9.40
CA GLY A 150 -22.79 15.65 9.45
C GLY A 150 -24.20 15.65 8.81
N LEU A 151 -24.44 14.79 7.82
CA LEU A 151 -25.77 14.62 7.24
C LEU A 151 -26.71 13.92 8.21
N ILE A 152 -26.23 12.88 8.91
CA ILE A 152 -26.99 12.20 9.97
C ILE A 152 -27.31 13.16 11.11
N ASP A 153 -26.32 13.97 11.52
CA ASP A 153 -26.51 15.03 12.50
C ASP A 153 -27.62 16.01 12.09
N THR A 154 -27.64 16.40 10.82
CA THR A 154 -28.68 17.29 10.28
C THR A 154 -30.06 16.63 10.35
N ARG A 155 -30.17 15.33 10.04
CA ARG A 155 -31.45 14.60 10.18
C ARG A 155 -31.91 14.50 11.63
N PHE A 156 -30.98 14.38 12.60
CA PHE A 156 -31.35 14.44 14.02
C PHE A 156 -31.86 15.81 14.46
N GLU A 157 -31.30 16.91 13.93
CA GLU A 157 -31.84 18.26 14.19
C GLU A 157 -33.26 18.43 13.62
N VAL A 158 -33.60 17.76 12.52
CA VAL A 158 -34.99 17.70 12.02
C VAL A 158 -35.89 16.99 13.04
N PHE A 159 -35.47 15.84 13.60
CA PHE A 159 -36.27 15.15 14.62
C PHE A 159 -36.47 15.96 15.89
N LYS A 160 -35.45 16.70 16.35
CA LYS A 160 -35.62 17.59 17.50
C LYS A 160 -36.69 18.65 17.22
N ARG A 161 -36.64 19.27 16.05
CA ARG A 161 -37.65 20.25 15.60
C ARG A 161 -39.04 19.64 15.47
N ASP A 162 -39.15 18.43 14.94
CA ASP A 162 -40.43 17.73 14.83
C ASP A 162 -41.01 17.37 16.21
N ALA A 163 -40.18 16.94 17.15
CA ALA A 163 -40.58 16.67 18.53
C ALA A 163 -41.06 17.95 19.25
N GLU A 164 -40.32 19.05 19.10
CA GLU A 164 -40.72 20.37 19.62
C GLU A 164 -42.06 20.84 19.02
N LEU A 165 -42.22 20.72 17.70
CA LEU A 165 -43.47 21.06 17.01
C LEU A 165 -44.64 20.19 17.48
N ALA A 166 -44.42 18.89 17.70
CA ALA A 166 -45.45 17.99 18.22
C ALA A 166 -45.86 18.37 19.64
N ALA A 167 -44.91 18.68 20.51
CA ALA A 167 -45.16 19.11 21.88
C ALA A 167 -45.92 20.45 21.93
N LEU A 168 -45.50 21.45 21.13
CA LEU A 168 -46.18 22.74 21.04
C LEU A 168 -47.61 22.60 20.50
N ARG A 169 -47.83 21.75 19.49
CA ARG A 169 -49.19 21.45 18.98
C ARG A 169 -50.05 20.78 20.05
N ALA A 170 -49.49 19.85 20.82
CA ALA A 170 -50.19 19.20 21.93
C ALA A 170 -50.58 20.23 23.01
N GLN A 171 -49.67 21.13 23.39
CA GLN A 171 -49.96 22.21 24.33
C GLN A 171 -51.06 23.16 23.81
N LEU A 172 -50.99 23.56 22.54
CA LEU A 172 -52.01 24.42 21.92
C LEU A 172 -53.40 23.77 21.95
N ALA A 173 -53.48 22.45 21.76
CA ALA A 173 -54.73 21.70 21.83
C ALA A 173 -55.35 21.66 23.25
N LEU A 174 -54.55 21.85 24.30
CA LEU A 174 -54.97 21.83 25.71
C LEU A 174 -55.44 23.21 26.22
N ARG A 175 -55.13 24.30 25.51
CA ARG A 175 -55.51 25.67 25.90
C ARG A 175 -57.01 25.92 26.13
N PRO A 176 -57.96 25.25 25.45
CA PRO A 176 -59.39 25.44 25.75
C PRO A 176 -59.81 24.97 27.15
N VAL A 177 -59.03 24.09 27.81
CA VAL A 177 -59.40 23.45 29.09
C VAL A 177 -58.48 23.86 30.25
N VAL A 178 -57.34 24.52 29.97
CA VAL A 178 -56.32 24.93 30.97
C VAL A 178 -56.00 23.77 31.94
N ASP A 179 -55.35 22.75 31.40
CA ASP A 179 -54.91 21.57 32.16
C ASP A 179 -53.39 21.61 32.36
N ALA A 180 -52.97 22.12 33.53
CA ALA A 180 -51.56 22.25 33.87
C ALA A 180 -50.84 20.89 34.04
N GLU A 181 -51.57 19.83 34.39
CA GLU A 181 -51.00 18.49 34.53
C GLU A 181 -50.71 17.89 33.15
N ALA A 182 -51.66 18.03 32.21
CA ALA A 182 -51.46 17.60 30.83
C ALA A 182 -50.35 18.37 30.11
N GLU A 183 -50.23 19.69 30.35
CA GLU A 183 -49.12 20.49 29.83
C GLU A 183 -47.76 20.06 30.40
N GLY A 184 -47.71 19.75 31.70
CA GLY A 184 -46.52 19.20 32.36
C GLY A 184 -46.10 17.85 31.77
N MET A 185 -47.06 16.95 31.55
CA MET A 185 -46.80 15.65 30.90
C MET A 185 -46.25 15.80 29.48
N ALA A 186 -46.78 16.75 28.68
CA ALA A 186 -46.29 17.02 27.34
C ALA A 186 -44.83 17.52 27.34
N LEU A 187 -44.47 18.41 28.28
CA LEU A 187 -43.10 18.91 28.45
C LEU A 187 -42.14 17.79 28.89
N SER A 188 -42.53 16.96 29.86
CA SER A 188 -41.72 15.80 30.27
C SER A 188 -41.61 14.75 29.16
N GLY A 189 -42.62 14.62 28.29
CA GLY A 189 -42.57 13.81 27.08
C GLY A 189 -41.51 14.32 26.09
N LEU A 190 -41.53 15.63 25.79
CA LEU A 190 -40.54 16.28 24.95
C LEU A 190 -39.11 16.10 25.47
N GLN A 191 -38.90 16.33 26.78
CA GLN A 191 -37.58 16.18 27.40
C GLN A 191 -37.03 14.75 27.25
N ARG A 192 -37.88 13.73 27.44
CA ARG A 192 -37.50 12.32 27.24
C ARG A 192 -37.15 12.02 25.78
N GLU A 193 -37.93 12.54 24.83
CA GLU A 193 -37.67 12.34 23.40
C GLU A 193 -36.37 13.04 22.98
N MET A 194 -36.12 14.27 23.44
CA MET A 194 -34.87 15.00 23.17
C MET A 194 -33.65 14.25 23.72
N GLN A 195 -33.74 13.69 24.92
CA GLN A 195 -32.67 12.86 25.50
C GLN A 195 -32.45 11.57 24.70
N SER A 196 -33.52 10.92 24.24
CA SER A 196 -33.42 9.73 23.39
C SER A 196 -32.74 10.06 22.06
N ILE A 197 -33.13 11.14 21.40
CA ILE A 197 -32.55 11.62 20.15
C ILE A 197 -31.04 11.91 20.32
N GLU A 198 -30.66 12.62 21.38
CA GLU A 198 -29.25 12.96 21.61
C GLU A 198 -28.41 11.72 21.95
N SER A 199 -28.98 10.75 22.68
CA SER A 199 -28.34 9.47 22.96
C SER A 199 -28.09 8.67 21.68
N ASP A 200 -29.06 8.60 20.77
CA ASP A 200 -28.93 7.92 19.49
C ASP A 200 -27.91 8.62 18.58
N ARG A 201 -27.90 9.96 18.58
CA ARG A 201 -26.90 10.76 17.85
C ARG A 201 -25.48 10.49 18.34
N ALA A 202 -25.25 10.58 19.64
CA ALA A 202 -23.95 10.32 20.24
C ALA A 202 -23.49 8.89 19.98
N PHE A 203 -24.42 7.93 20.01
CA PHE A 203 -24.15 6.55 19.66
C PHE A 203 -23.69 6.38 18.21
N LEU A 204 -24.42 6.91 17.22
CA LEU A 204 -24.03 6.79 15.82
C LEU A 204 -22.69 7.48 15.50
N ARG A 205 -22.39 8.62 16.14
CA ARG A 205 -21.09 9.29 16.04
C ARG A 205 -19.95 8.40 16.52
N ARG A 206 -20.14 7.70 17.65
CA ARG A 206 -19.15 6.73 18.14
C ARG A 206 -18.99 5.56 17.17
N CYS A 207 -20.10 5.00 16.68
CA CYS A 207 -20.05 3.90 15.71
C CYS A 207 -19.28 4.29 14.44
N ASN A 208 -19.39 5.54 13.99
CA ASN A 208 -18.72 6.04 12.79
C ASN A 208 -17.18 6.01 12.88
N GLN A 209 -16.58 6.08 14.07
CA GLN A 209 -15.12 6.15 14.20
C GLN A 209 -14.40 4.86 13.74
N GLY A 210 -15.01 3.69 13.93
CA GLY A 210 -14.45 2.41 13.46
C GLY A 210 -13.14 1.96 14.14
N THR A 211 -12.77 2.55 15.28
CA THR A 211 -11.55 2.25 16.04
C THR A 211 -11.62 0.93 16.80
N GLU A 212 -12.79 0.59 17.35
CA GLU A 212 -13.01 -0.61 18.15
C GLU A 212 -13.86 -1.65 17.41
N ALA A 213 -13.69 -2.91 17.81
CA ALA A 213 -14.53 -3.99 17.31
C ALA A 213 -15.97 -3.79 17.82
N MET A 214 -16.90 -3.67 16.88
CA MET A 214 -18.31 -3.43 17.18
C MET A 214 -18.99 -4.72 17.66
N GLN A 215 -19.77 -4.62 18.73
CA GLN A 215 -20.53 -5.76 19.26
C GLN A 215 -21.83 -5.98 18.46
N GLU A 216 -22.34 -7.22 18.48
CA GLU A 216 -23.62 -7.55 17.82
C GLU A 216 -24.79 -6.72 18.37
N ALA A 217 -24.79 -6.44 19.68
CA ALA A 217 -25.78 -5.56 20.31
C ALA A 217 -25.73 -4.13 19.76
N ASP A 218 -24.53 -3.59 19.51
CA ASP A 218 -24.38 -2.27 18.90
C ASP A 218 -24.86 -2.27 17.44
N GLN A 219 -24.56 -3.34 16.68
CA GLN A 219 -25.02 -3.46 15.29
C GLN A 219 -26.54 -3.51 15.21
N LEU A 220 -27.18 -4.27 16.11
CA LEU A 220 -28.63 -4.32 16.26
C LEU A 220 -29.17 -2.93 16.62
N ARG A 221 -28.54 -2.21 17.55
CA ARG A 221 -28.96 -0.85 17.91
C ARG A 221 -28.88 0.13 16.73
N VAL A 222 -27.85 0.06 15.89
CA VAL A 222 -27.78 0.87 14.66
C VAL A 222 -28.95 0.56 13.73
N ARG A 223 -29.26 -0.73 13.52
CA ARG A 223 -30.40 -1.15 12.68
C ARG A 223 -31.71 -0.63 13.24
N VAL A 224 -31.92 -0.77 14.55
CA VAL A 224 -33.10 -0.28 15.27
C VAL A 224 -33.27 1.23 15.08
N ILE A 225 -32.22 2.03 15.31
CA ILE A 225 -32.26 3.49 15.10
C ILE A 225 -32.58 3.81 13.64
N GLY A 226 -31.96 3.09 12.69
CA GLY A 226 -32.15 3.29 11.27
C GLY A 226 -33.56 2.99 10.77
N THR A 227 -34.24 1.98 11.31
CA THR A 227 -35.56 1.53 10.84
C THR A 227 -36.74 2.03 11.67
N GLN A 228 -36.57 2.28 12.98
CA GLN A 228 -37.70 2.70 13.82
C GLN A 228 -38.05 4.18 13.59
N ARG A 229 -37.02 5.02 13.43
CA ARG A 229 -37.24 6.44 13.16
C ARG A 229 -37.49 6.66 11.68
N HIS A 230 -38.55 7.40 11.37
CA HIS A 230 -38.91 7.80 10.01
C HIS A 230 -38.96 9.31 9.93
N TRP A 231 -38.31 9.87 8.92
CA TRP A 231 -38.28 11.31 8.69
C TRP A 231 -38.83 11.64 7.31
N ARG A 232 -39.23 12.89 7.15
CA ARG A 232 -39.64 13.43 5.85
C ARG A 232 -38.42 13.96 5.13
N ASN A 233 -38.04 13.31 4.02
CA ASN A 233 -36.89 13.71 3.24
C ASN A 233 -37.14 15.01 2.44
N VAL A 234 -36.14 15.43 1.66
CA VAL A 234 -36.20 16.66 0.83
C VAL A 234 -37.32 16.66 -0.21
N ASP A 235 -37.73 15.48 -0.69
CA ASP A 235 -38.83 15.31 -1.66
C ASP A 235 -40.20 15.23 -0.96
N GLY A 236 -40.22 15.33 0.37
CA GLY A 236 -41.42 15.26 1.16
C GLY A 236 -41.92 13.85 1.43
N VAL A 237 -41.13 12.81 1.14
CA VAL A 237 -41.47 11.39 1.33
C VAL A 237 -41.04 10.93 2.72
N HIS A 238 -41.90 10.17 3.40
CA HIS A 238 -41.55 9.51 4.65
C HIS A 238 -40.67 8.29 4.37
N THR A 239 -39.46 8.30 4.91
CA THR A 239 -38.47 7.24 4.69
C THR A 239 -37.75 6.88 6.00
N ALA A 240 -37.09 5.73 6.00
CA ALA A 240 -36.24 5.28 7.09
C ALA A 240 -35.13 6.31 7.38
N PHE A 241 -34.69 6.38 8.64
CA PHE A 241 -33.72 7.36 9.08
C PHE A 241 -32.33 7.16 8.43
N LEU A 242 -31.90 5.90 8.32
CA LEU A 242 -30.66 5.52 7.64
C LEU A 242 -30.98 4.84 6.32
N THR A 243 -30.19 5.14 5.30
CA THR A 243 -30.21 4.37 4.05
C THR A 243 -29.61 2.98 4.27
N ALA A 244 -29.88 2.04 3.36
CA ALA A 244 -29.28 0.71 3.40
C ALA A 244 -27.74 0.79 3.40
N GLU A 245 -27.19 1.69 2.59
CA GLU A 245 -25.75 1.94 2.48
C GLU A 245 -25.16 2.52 3.78
N GLU A 246 -25.80 3.51 4.40
CA GLU A 246 -25.35 4.08 5.68
C GLU A 246 -25.38 3.03 6.80
N MET A 247 -26.40 2.17 6.78
CA MET A 247 -26.55 1.07 7.73
C MET A 247 -25.48 0.00 7.55
N GLU A 248 -25.18 -0.39 6.31
CA GLU A 248 -24.06 -1.30 5.99
C GLU A 248 -22.75 -0.75 6.55
N ASN A 249 -22.44 0.52 6.24
CA ASN A 249 -21.24 1.19 6.72
C ASN A 249 -21.18 1.23 8.26
N LEU A 250 -22.23 1.73 8.93
CA LEU A 250 -22.21 1.87 10.39
C LEU A 250 -22.16 0.54 11.15
N THR A 251 -22.56 -0.57 10.51
CA THR A 251 -22.54 -1.90 11.11
C THR A 251 -21.28 -2.71 10.83
N ILE A 252 -20.27 -2.15 10.15
CA ILE A 252 -18.96 -2.80 9.95
C ILE A 252 -18.38 -3.23 11.31
N ARG A 253 -18.04 -4.52 11.44
CA ARG A 253 -17.56 -5.11 12.71
C ARG A 253 -16.19 -4.57 13.13
N SER A 254 -15.27 -4.38 12.18
CA SER A 254 -13.91 -3.92 12.47
C SER A 254 -13.35 -3.09 11.32
N GLY A 255 -12.77 -1.94 11.65
CA GLY A 255 -12.31 -0.95 10.67
C GLY A 255 -13.45 -0.15 10.06
N THR A 256 -13.15 0.48 8.92
CA THR A 256 -14.00 1.48 8.25
C THR A 256 -14.50 1.04 6.87
N LEU A 257 -13.95 -0.04 6.32
CA LEU A 257 -14.20 -0.47 4.95
C LEU A 257 -15.23 -1.59 4.87
N THR A 258 -16.21 -1.40 3.99
CA THR A 258 -17.12 -2.45 3.51
C THR A 258 -16.37 -3.50 2.69
N GLN A 259 -17.02 -4.63 2.37
CA GLN A 259 -16.38 -5.64 1.51
C GLN A 259 -16.10 -5.10 0.11
N ALA A 260 -17.05 -4.37 -0.49
CA ALA A 260 -16.88 -3.78 -1.82
C ALA A 260 -15.74 -2.76 -1.88
N GLU A 261 -15.56 -1.97 -0.82
CA GLU A 261 -14.43 -1.04 -0.69
C GLU A 261 -13.10 -1.77 -0.52
N ARG A 262 -13.07 -2.86 0.26
CA ARG A 262 -11.88 -3.72 0.36
C ARG A 262 -11.53 -4.34 -0.98
N ASP A 263 -12.51 -4.82 -1.73
CA ASP A 263 -12.28 -5.39 -3.07
C ASP A 263 -11.73 -4.33 -4.04
N THR A 264 -12.22 -3.08 -3.92
CA THR A 264 -11.71 -1.93 -4.68
C THR A 264 -10.25 -1.63 -4.35
N ILE A 265 -9.89 -1.68 -3.06
CA ILE A 265 -8.49 -1.53 -2.65
C ILE A 265 -7.67 -2.69 -3.21
N ASN A 266 -8.08 -3.95 -2.98
CA ASN A 266 -7.35 -5.14 -3.41
C ASN A 266 -7.17 -5.21 -4.93
N TYR A 267 -8.06 -4.59 -5.71
CA TYR A 267 -7.94 -4.50 -7.17
C TYR A 267 -6.63 -3.84 -7.64
N HIS A 268 -5.95 -3.04 -6.80
CA HIS A 268 -4.67 -2.44 -7.18
C HIS A 268 -3.64 -3.50 -7.63
N ILE A 269 -3.65 -4.71 -7.06
CA ILE A 269 -2.74 -5.78 -7.49
C ILE A 269 -3.12 -6.33 -8.86
N VAL A 270 -4.42 -6.47 -9.12
CA VAL A 270 -4.91 -6.83 -10.46
C VAL A 270 -4.51 -5.76 -11.47
N ALA A 271 -4.58 -4.49 -11.10
CA ALA A 271 -4.12 -3.38 -11.94
C ALA A 271 -2.59 -3.42 -12.15
N THR A 272 -1.78 -3.63 -11.10
CA THR A 272 -0.32 -3.82 -11.18
C THR A 272 0.00 -4.91 -12.18
N ILE A 273 -0.58 -6.11 -12.02
CA ILE A 273 -0.32 -7.25 -12.93
C ILE A 273 -0.66 -6.88 -14.37
N LYS A 274 -1.85 -6.33 -14.62
CA LYS A 274 -2.27 -5.93 -15.97
C LYS A 274 -1.33 -4.89 -16.58
N MET A 275 -0.92 -3.88 -15.82
CA MET A 275 0.00 -2.85 -16.29
C MET A 275 1.36 -3.45 -16.64
N LEU A 276 1.93 -4.25 -15.75
CA LEU A 276 3.25 -4.85 -15.95
C LEU A 276 3.25 -5.90 -17.07
N GLU A 277 2.20 -6.70 -17.22
CA GLU A 277 2.09 -7.70 -18.30
C GLU A 277 1.95 -7.06 -19.71
N THR A 278 1.62 -5.76 -19.81
CA THR A 278 1.60 -5.05 -21.10
C THR A 278 2.95 -4.54 -21.57
N LEU A 279 3.95 -4.48 -20.68
CA LEU A 279 5.27 -3.94 -21.01
C LEU A 279 6.13 -4.97 -21.76
N PRO A 280 6.89 -4.54 -22.78
CA PRO A 280 7.79 -5.43 -23.53
C PRO A 280 9.09 -5.68 -22.76
N TRP A 281 9.02 -6.52 -21.72
CA TRP A 281 10.16 -6.78 -20.84
C TRP A 281 11.35 -7.39 -21.59
N PRO A 282 12.58 -6.87 -21.38
CA PRO A 282 13.77 -7.57 -21.82
C PRO A 282 13.91 -8.90 -21.06
N ARG A 283 14.66 -9.85 -21.62
CA ARG A 283 14.78 -11.21 -21.06
C ARG A 283 15.22 -11.26 -19.58
N HIS A 284 15.99 -10.28 -19.14
CA HIS A 284 16.53 -10.20 -17.78
C HIS A 284 15.58 -9.51 -16.78
N LEU A 285 14.43 -9.00 -17.23
CA LEU A 285 13.38 -8.40 -16.39
C LEU A 285 12.01 -9.08 -16.54
N ARG A 286 11.99 -10.28 -17.15
CA ARG A 286 10.74 -10.97 -17.53
C ARG A 286 9.88 -11.39 -16.33
N ASN A 287 10.47 -11.54 -15.15
CA ASN A 287 9.78 -11.99 -13.95
C ASN A 287 9.26 -10.83 -13.10
N VAL A 288 9.55 -9.57 -13.46
CA VAL A 288 9.05 -8.39 -12.75
C VAL A 288 7.53 -8.47 -12.49
N PRO A 289 6.66 -8.85 -13.45
CA PRO A 289 5.23 -8.98 -13.18
C PRO A 289 4.88 -10.06 -12.13
N GLU A 290 5.65 -11.15 -12.04
CA GLU A 290 5.41 -12.21 -11.04
C GLU A 290 5.83 -11.76 -9.65
N TYR A 291 7.04 -11.19 -9.52
CA TYR A 291 7.56 -10.66 -8.26
C TYR A 291 6.64 -9.55 -7.71
N ALA A 292 6.36 -8.54 -8.54
CA ALA A 292 5.51 -7.41 -8.20
C ALA A 292 4.05 -7.82 -7.99
N GLY A 293 3.50 -8.74 -8.78
CA GLY A 293 2.10 -9.17 -8.63
C GLY A 293 1.84 -10.13 -7.48
N GLY A 294 2.88 -10.79 -6.96
CA GLY A 294 2.77 -11.86 -5.96
C GLY A 294 2.87 -11.40 -4.50
N HIS A 295 3.14 -10.13 -4.20
CA HIS A 295 3.44 -9.70 -2.83
C HIS A 295 2.25 -9.76 -1.84
N HIS A 296 1.01 -9.90 -2.33
CA HIS A 296 -0.19 -10.18 -1.51
C HIS A 296 -0.63 -11.65 -1.51
N GLU A 297 0.13 -12.52 -2.17
CA GLU A 297 -0.09 -13.96 -2.08
C GLU A 297 0.40 -14.49 -0.74
N ARG A 298 -0.23 -15.56 -0.25
CA ARG A 298 0.04 -16.13 1.08
C ARG A 298 0.50 -17.57 0.95
N MET A 299 1.32 -18.02 1.88
CA MET A 299 1.90 -19.37 1.80
C MET A 299 0.83 -20.47 1.85
N ASP A 300 -0.29 -20.18 2.51
CA ASP A 300 -1.47 -21.03 2.65
C ASP A 300 -2.46 -20.96 1.46
N GLY A 301 -2.17 -20.21 0.40
CA GLY A 301 -3.04 -20.08 -0.78
C GLY A 301 -4.28 -19.20 -0.57
N LYS A 302 -4.43 -18.56 0.60
CA LYS A 302 -5.55 -17.64 0.89
C LYS A 302 -5.24 -16.19 0.54
N GLY A 303 -4.13 -15.96 -0.16
CA GLY A 303 -3.75 -14.65 -0.68
C GLY A 303 -4.54 -14.30 -1.94
N TYR A 304 -4.17 -13.19 -2.56
CA TYR A 304 -4.80 -12.68 -3.76
C TYR A 304 -3.74 -12.07 -4.70
N PRO A 305 -4.01 -11.96 -6.01
CA PRO A 305 -5.28 -12.21 -6.69
C PRO A 305 -5.45 -13.62 -7.26
N ARG A 306 -4.40 -14.45 -7.28
CA ARG A 306 -4.40 -15.79 -7.89
C ARG A 306 -4.54 -16.92 -6.86
N GLY A 307 -4.31 -16.65 -5.58
CA GLY A 307 -4.42 -17.67 -4.51
C GLY A 307 -3.27 -18.69 -4.58
N LEU A 308 -2.07 -18.21 -4.87
CA LEU A 308 -0.89 -19.06 -5.05
C LEU A 308 -0.43 -19.62 -3.70
N THR A 309 -0.02 -20.88 -3.69
CA THR A 309 0.62 -21.51 -2.54
C THR A 309 2.13 -21.23 -2.54
N ARG A 310 2.78 -21.46 -1.39
CA ARG A 310 4.24 -21.33 -1.23
C ARG A 310 5.06 -21.94 -2.37
N ALA A 311 4.69 -23.14 -2.82
CA ALA A 311 5.43 -23.88 -3.84
C ALA A 311 5.25 -23.31 -5.27
N GLN A 312 4.22 -22.48 -5.49
CA GLN A 312 3.92 -21.85 -6.77
C GLN A 312 4.57 -20.46 -6.91
N MET A 313 5.18 -19.94 -5.84
CA MET A 313 5.78 -18.62 -5.81
C MET A 313 7.32 -18.68 -5.83
N SER A 314 7.93 -17.74 -6.53
CA SER A 314 9.37 -17.52 -6.44
C SER A 314 9.78 -17.13 -5.01
N VAL A 315 11.07 -17.29 -4.66
CA VAL A 315 11.60 -16.80 -3.38
C VAL A 315 11.50 -15.27 -3.33
N GLN A 316 11.77 -14.63 -4.46
CA GLN A 316 11.70 -13.19 -4.70
C GLN A 316 10.31 -12.60 -4.38
N ALA A 317 9.23 -13.17 -4.92
CA ALA A 317 7.87 -12.72 -4.62
C ALA A 317 7.54 -12.85 -3.12
N ARG A 318 8.02 -13.93 -2.48
CA ARG A 318 7.84 -14.17 -1.04
C ARG A 318 8.62 -13.18 -0.17
N MET A 319 9.82 -12.75 -0.60
CA MET A 319 10.59 -11.70 0.07
C MET A 319 9.85 -10.37 0.03
N MET A 320 9.27 -10.01 -1.11
CA MET A 320 8.51 -8.77 -1.26
C MET A 320 7.32 -8.71 -0.31
N GLY A 321 6.57 -9.80 -0.15
CA GLY A 321 5.46 -9.85 0.80
C GLY A 321 5.90 -9.63 2.26
N ILE A 322 7.06 -10.16 2.67
CA ILE A 322 7.62 -9.91 4.01
C ILE A 322 8.02 -8.44 4.17
N ALA A 323 8.69 -7.87 3.16
CA ALA A 323 9.14 -6.48 3.18
C ALA A 323 7.96 -5.51 3.24
N ASP A 324 6.95 -5.69 2.38
CA ASP A 324 5.74 -4.86 2.34
C ASP A 324 4.98 -4.89 3.67
N ILE A 325 4.76 -6.09 4.24
CA ILE A 325 4.08 -6.23 5.54
C ILE A 325 4.86 -5.53 6.66
N PHE A 326 6.17 -5.72 6.74
CA PHE A 326 6.97 -5.12 7.82
C PHE A 326 7.02 -3.60 7.69
N GLU A 327 7.21 -3.09 6.47
CA GLU A 327 7.17 -1.66 6.17
C GLU A 327 5.82 -1.07 6.62
N ALA A 328 4.71 -1.65 6.18
CA ALA A 328 3.37 -1.16 6.51
C ALA A 328 3.02 -1.22 8.01
N LEU A 329 3.58 -2.17 8.76
CA LEU A 329 3.41 -2.26 10.22
C LEU A 329 4.21 -1.19 10.97
N THR A 330 5.38 -0.82 10.44
CA THR A 330 6.32 0.08 11.10
C THR A 330 6.23 1.53 10.62
N ALA A 331 5.58 1.77 9.48
CA ALA A 331 5.36 3.10 8.94
C ALA A 331 4.56 3.99 9.92
N ALA A 332 5.03 5.23 10.09
CA ALA A 332 4.41 6.28 10.92
C ALA A 332 3.62 7.29 10.09
N ASP A 333 3.32 6.94 8.85
CA ASP A 333 2.74 7.80 7.80
C ASP A 333 1.23 8.06 7.96
N ARG A 334 0.53 7.34 8.84
CA ARG A 334 -0.91 7.54 9.08
C ARG A 334 -1.16 8.53 10.24
N PRO A 335 -1.83 9.68 10.03
CA PRO A 335 -2.05 10.74 11.05
C PRO A 335 -2.73 10.25 12.32
N TYR A 336 -3.46 9.14 12.23
CA TYR A 336 -4.27 8.60 13.31
C TYR A 336 -3.61 7.42 14.03
N LYS A 337 -2.40 7.01 13.62
CA LYS A 337 -1.72 5.84 14.19
C LYS A 337 -0.21 6.04 14.23
N SER A 338 0.36 6.09 15.43
CA SER A 338 1.81 5.98 15.61
C SER A 338 2.30 4.65 15.04
N GLY A 339 3.38 4.68 14.25
CA GLY A 339 4.03 3.46 13.74
C GLY A 339 4.34 2.48 14.88
N MET A 340 4.20 1.18 14.62
CA MET A 340 4.41 0.18 15.68
C MET A 340 5.88 0.12 16.11
N LYS A 341 6.10 -0.31 17.35
CA LYS A 341 7.44 -0.65 17.81
C LYS A 341 7.92 -1.95 17.16
N LEU A 342 9.24 -2.14 17.07
CA LEU A 342 9.83 -3.35 16.47
C LEU A 342 9.33 -4.64 17.11
N SER A 343 9.29 -4.70 18.44
CA SER A 343 8.82 -5.88 19.17
C SER A 343 7.37 -6.24 18.80
N GLN A 344 6.52 -5.23 18.57
CA GLN A 344 5.11 -5.41 18.22
C GLN A 344 4.96 -5.88 16.77
N ALA A 345 5.68 -5.25 15.83
CA ALA A 345 5.66 -5.63 14.42
C ALA A 345 6.12 -7.09 14.24
N LEU A 346 7.24 -7.46 14.86
CA LEU A 346 7.76 -8.83 14.78
C LEU A 346 6.83 -9.84 15.46
N ALA A 347 6.18 -9.49 16.58
CA ALA A 347 5.21 -10.38 17.22
C ALA A 347 3.98 -10.64 16.34
N ILE A 348 3.53 -9.65 15.56
CA ILE A 348 2.46 -9.82 14.57
C ILE A 348 2.95 -10.72 13.43
N MET A 349 4.14 -10.46 12.90
CA MET A 349 4.69 -11.26 11.80
C MET A 349 4.99 -12.71 12.21
N GLN A 350 5.36 -12.96 13.46
CA GLN A 350 5.47 -14.32 13.99
C GLN A 350 4.13 -15.06 13.94
N LYS A 351 3.04 -14.42 14.37
CA LYS A 351 1.69 -15.02 14.24
C LYS A 351 1.30 -15.23 12.78
N MET A 352 1.72 -14.34 11.88
CA MET A 352 1.52 -14.49 10.44
C MET A 352 2.31 -15.67 9.88
N LYS A 353 3.55 -15.88 10.32
CA LYS A 353 4.35 -17.06 9.99
C LYS A 353 3.66 -18.34 10.46
N ASP A 354 3.26 -18.40 11.73
CA ASP A 354 2.60 -19.57 12.32
C ASP A 354 1.26 -19.89 11.63
N GLY A 355 0.58 -18.85 11.13
CA GLY A 355 -0.66 -18.95 10.37
C GLY A 355 -0.51 -19.21 8.87
N GLY A 356 0.71 -19.38 8.35
CA GLY A 356 0.97 -19.63 6.92
C GLY A 356 0.72 -18.43 6.02
N HIS A 357 0.76 -17.20 6.55
CA HIS A 357 0.62 -15.99 5.75
C HIS A 357 1.93 -15.65 5.04
N ILE A 358 3.04 -15.64 5.78
CA ILE A 358 4.39 -15.32 5.26
C ILE A 358 5.28 -16.56 5.22
N ASP A 359 6.35 -16.49 4.43
CA ASP A 359 7.31 -17.59 4.30
C ASP A 359 8.11 -17.80 5.60
N PRO A 360 8.04 -19.00 6.22
CA PRO A 360 8.70 -19.24 7.50
C PRO A 360 10.22 -19.19 7.43
N ASP A 361 10.82 -19.65 6.33
CA ASP A 361 12.27 -19.76 6.20
C ASP A 361 12.87 -18.38 5.93
N LEU A 362 12.21 -17.56 5.11
CA LEU A 362 12.61 -16.17 4.89
C LEU A 362 12.42 -15.30 6.13
N PHE A 363 11.33 -15.50 6.89
CA PHE A 363 11.13 -14.76 8.14
C PHE A 363 12.19 -15.13 9.18
N ASP A 364 12.61 -16.39 9.24
CA ASP A 364 13.70 -16.80 10.13
C ASP A 364 15.03 -16.16 9.76
N VAL A 365 15.35 -16.04 8.47
CA VAL A 365 16.51 -15.26 8.00
C VAL A 365 16.37 -13.79 8.36
N PHE A 366 15.20 -13.20 8.12
CA PHE A 366 14.90 -11.78 8.41
C PHE A 366 15.19 -11.43 9.88
N VAL A 367 14.82 -12.32 10.79
CA VAL A 367 15.04 -12.18 12.24
C VAL A 367 16.48 -12.50 12.63
N ARG A 368 17.00 -13.68 12.24
CA ARG A 368 18.33 -14.15 12.65
C ARG A 368 19.43 -13.20 12.19
N GLU A 369 19.37 -12.76 10.94
CA GLU A 369 20.34 -11.82 10.36
C GLU A 369 20.06 -10.37 10.75
N ARG A 370 19.08 -10.11 11.63
CA ARG A 370 18.67 -8.79 12.12
C ARG A 370 18.42 -7.77 11.00
N VAL A 371 17.81 -8.23 9.91
CA VAL A 371 17.43 -7.37 8.77
C VAL A 371 16.50 -6.25 9.25
N TYR A 372 15.53 -6.59 10.10
CA TYR A 372 14.61 -5.64 10.73
C TYR A 372 15.33 -4.52 11.48
N GLN A 373 16.45 -4.83 12.16
CA GLN A 373 17.18 -3.86 12.96
C GLN A 373 17.96 -2.89 12.07
N ARG A 374 18.67 -3.42 11.06
CA ARG A 374 19.40 -2.59 10.08
C ARG A 374 18.46 -1.63 9.34
N TYR A 375 17.28 -2.13 8.95
CA TYR A 375 16.24 -1.29 8.37
C TYR A 375 15.77 -0.21 9.34
N ALA A 376 15.47 -0.58 10.59
CA ALA A 376 14.98 0.34 11.61
C ALA A 376 15.95 1.48 11.91
N GLU A 377 17.24 1.17 12.05
CA GLU A 377 18.31 2.15 12.28
C GLU A 377 18.45 3.18 11.15
N ARG A 378 18.02 2.82 9.92
CA ARG A 378 18.10 3.70 8.75
C ARG A 378 16.82 4.50 8.49
N PHE A 379 15.65 3.95 8.78
CA PHE A 379 14.37 4.48 8.30
C PHE A 379 13.33 4.79 9.38
N LEU A 380 13.45 4.25 10.58
CA LEU A 380 12.44 4.42 11.64
C LEU A 380 12.87 5.46 12.67
N ASP A 381 11.88 6.04 13.37
CA ASP A 381 12.15 6.92 14.51
C ASP A 381 12.81 6.11 15.65
N PRO A 382 13.86 6.63 16.31
CA PRO A 382 14.50 5.97 17.45
C PRO A 382 13.53 5.51 18.55
N ALA A 383 12.40 6.19 18.74
CA ALA A 383 11.37 5.82 19.72
C ALA A 383 10.64 4.50 19.37
N GLN A 384 10.67 4.07 18.11
CA GLN A 384 10.11 2.79 17.65
C GLN A 384 11.07 1.61 17.87
N ILE A 385 12.36 1.88 18.08
CA ILE A 385 13.42 0.87 18.18
C ILE A 385 13.50 0.39 19.64
N ASP A 386 12.67 -0.59 19.98
CA ASP A 386 12.68 -1.22 21.30
C ASP A 386 13.39 -2.59 21.31
N ALA A 387 13.71 -3.08 22.51
CA ALA A 387 14.38 -4.36 22.67
C ALA A 387 13.47 -5.52 22.26
N VAL A 388 13.85 -6.23 21.20
CA VAL A 388 13.17 -7.43 20.72
C VAL A 388 13.59 -8.64 21.57
N LYS A 389 12.66 -9.22 22.33
CA LYS A 389 12.87 -10.44 23.14
C LYS A 389 12.03 -11.59 22.59
N GLY A 390 12.53 -12.82 22.66
CA GLY A 390 11.78 -14.03 22.28
C GLY A 390 12.02 -14.55 20.86
N PHE A 391 12.96 -13.94 20.14
CA PHE A 391 13.29 -14.27 18.75
C PHE A 391 14.70 -14.88 18.60
N GLY A 392 15.12 -15.70 19.57
CA GLY A 392 16.31 -16.55 19.45
C GLY A 392 17.62 -15.83 19.13
N VAL A 393 17.80 -14.60 19.63
CA VAL A 393 19.05 -13.84 19.52
C VAL A 393 19.72 -13.73 20.88
#